data_AF-A0AAW0W839-F1
#
_entry.id   AF-A0AAW0W839-F1
#
_cell.length_a   1.000
_cell.length_b   1.000
_cell.length_c   1.000
_cell.angle_alpha   90.00
_cell.angle_beta   90.00
_cell.angle_gamma   90.00
#
_symmetry.space_group_name_H-M   'P 1'
#
loop_
_entity.id
_entity.type
_entity.pdbx_description
1 polymer ?
#
loop_
_entity_poly.entity_id
_entity_poly.type
_entity_poly.pdbx_seq_one_letter_code
_entity_poly.pdbx_strand_id
1 'polypeptide(L)'
;AAVLHTALLFVPSCEVSPATEAALSLRCDTSGAAMVLDPCGNPCPRPVAFHSSSFEVKDCRLVCREETSTKENATEDEVVKVDRVVISDTAPLMCFRTGSGNHEYRTFNNDRITLEFNRTLEATHRQSESGRVMCYYPQQEFSTVSTQYTGLTCHASPPNCEVICNATELVNGTRFLQRPMCSTVRGNPKLTLWLYFGVRAMAEMLSAILVSLLEAVALTMVHQYKGDYGREKMFGLL
;
A
#
# COMPACT_ATOMS: atom_id res chain seq x y z
N ALA A 1 20.06 -43.66 -18.04
CA ALA A 1 20.15 -43.08 -16.69
C ALA A 1 19.27 -41.85 -16.64
N ALA A 2 18.30 -41.79 -15.72
CA ALA A 2 17.49 -40.59 -15.52
C ALA A 2 18.34 -39.60 -14.70
N VAL A 3 18.82 -38.54 -15.35
CA VAL A 3 19.59 -37.50 -14.67
C VAL A 3 18.58 -36.55 -14.00
N LEU A 4 18.37 -36.72 -12.70
CA LEU A 4 17.61 -35.77 -11.90
C LEU A 4 18.51 -34.55 -11.61
N HIS A 5 18.25 -33.43 -12.27
CA HIS A 5 18.85 -32.16 -11.91
C HIS A 5 17.87 -31.34 -11.06
N THR A 6 18.15 -31.27 -9.76
CA THR A 6 17.49 -30.32 -8.84
C THR A 6 18.35 -29.05 -8.76
N ALA A 7 17.99 -28.03 -9.56
CA ALA A 7 18.55 -26.70 -9.41
C ALA A 7 17.64 -25.86 -8.52
N LEU A 8 18.19 -25.40 -7.38
CA LEU A 8 17.48 -24.51 -6.45
C LEU A 8 17.80 -23.06 -6.85
N LEU A 9 16.92 -22.47 -7.65
CA LEU A 9 17.02 -21.08 -8.10
C LEU A 9 16.44 -20.16 -7.01
N PHE A 10 17.30 -19.39 -6.35
CA PHE A 10 16.87 -18.32 -5.46
C PHE A 10 16.48 -17.11 -6.30
N VAL A 11 15.17 -16.89 -6.47
CA VAL A 11 14.66 -15.62 -6.98
C VAL A 11 14.85 -14.59 -5.87
N PRO A 12 15.60 -13.49 -6.10
CA PRO A 12 15.70 -12.45 -5.09
C PRO A 12 14.29 -11.96 -4.79
N SER A 13 13.95 -11.95 -3.50
CA SER A 13 12.63 -11.57 -3.04
C SER A 13 12.32 -10.17 -3.57
N CYS A 14 11.28 -10.03 -4.40
CA CYS A 14 10.63 -8.74 -4.53
C CYS A 14 9.99 -8.48 -3.18
N GLU A 15 10.71 -7.78 -2.30
CA GLU A 15 10.14 -7.29 -1.05
C GLU A 15 9.09 -6.26 -1.43
N VAL A 16 7.84 -6.71 -1.47
CA VAL A 16 6.69 -5.83 -1.45
C VAL A 16 6.56 -5.41 0.01
N SER A 17 7.28 -4.37 0.38
CA SER A 17 7.05 -3.73 1.67
C SER A 17 5.64 -3.15 1.62
N PRO A 18 4.70 -3.58 2.47
CA PRO A 18 3.45 -2.87 2.61
C PRO A 18 3.80 -1.43 2.99
N ALA A 19 3.19 -0.43 2.34
CA ALA A 19 3.43 0.95 2.74
C ALA A 19 3.18 1.08 4.24
N THR A 20 4.13 1.69 4.94
CA THR A 20 4.18 1.80 6.39
C THR A 20 3.11 2.73 6.96
N GLU A 21 2.41 3.50 6.11
CA GLU A 21 1.39 4.45 6.52
C GLU A 21 0.00 3.99 6.07
N ALA A 22 -1.00 4.30 6.91
CA ALA A 22 -2.39 3.98 6.60
C ALA A 22 -2.79 4.67 5.29
N ALA A 23 -3.09 3.87 4.27
CA ALA A 23 -3.55 4.39 2.99
C ALA A 23 -4.82 5.25 3.15
N LEU A 24 -5.59 5.05 4.23
CA LEU A 24 -6.86 5.67 4.47
C LEU A 24 -6.90 6.35 5.85
N SER A 25 -7.29 7.62 5.84
CA SER A 25 -7.47 8.42 7.04
C SER A 25 -8.84 9.09 7.02
N LEU A 26 -9.49 9.23 8.18
CA LEU A 26 -10.64 10.10 8.32
C LEU A 26 -10.14 11.49 8.69
N ARG A 27 -10.47 12.50 7.89
CA ARG A 27 -10.21 13.90 8.21
C ARG A 27 -11.52 14.61 8.50
N CYS A 28 -11.52 15.43 9.54
CA CYS A 28 -12.73 16.06 10.00
C CYS A 28 -12.44 17.44 10.59
N ASP A 29 -13.20 18.42 10.14
CA ASP A 29 -13.09 19.82 10.54
C ASP A 29 -14.51 20.40 10.81
N THR A 30 -14.61 21.72 10.91
CA THR A 30 -15.90 22.40 11.12
C THR A 30 -16.81 22.36 9.89
N SER A 31 -16.28 22.10 8.70
CA SER A 31 -17.02 22.02 7.44
C SER A 31 -17.62 20.63 7.19
N GLY A 32 -16.98 19.59 7.71
CA GLY A 32 -17.45 18.22 7.61
C GLY A 32 -16.35 17.20 7.83
N ALA A 33 -16.66 15.94 7.51
CA ALA A 33 -15.69 14.87 7.51
C ALA A 33 -15.55 14.26 6.10
N ALA A 34 -14.35 13.84 5.76
CA ALA A 34 -14.04 13.15 4.54
C ALA A 34 -13.07 12.00 4.81
N MET A 35 -13.28 10.89 4.13
CA MET A 35 -12.26 9.83 4.06
C MET A 35 -11.24 10.26 3.02
N VAL A 36 -9.97 10.29 3.42
CA VAL A 36 -8.85 10.73 2.59
C VAL A 36 -7.94 9.56 2.34
N LEU A 37 -7.82 9.20 1.06
CA LEU A 37 -6.97 8.14 0.58
C LEU A 37 -5.74 8.75 -0.11
N ASP A 38 -4.55 8.33 0.29
CA ASP A 38 -3.32 8.60 -0.47
C ASP A 38 -3.21 7.53 -1.56
N PRO A 39 -3.38 7.89 -2.85
CA PRO A 39 -3.31 6.91 -3.93
C PRO A 39 -1.87 6.57 -4.33
N CYS A 40 -0.85 7.17 -3.70
CA CYS A 40 0.56 6.96 -4.00
C CYS A 40 0.89 7.17 -5.50
N GLY A 41 0.31 8.20 -6.10
CA GLY A 41 0.47 8.56 -7.52
C GLY A 41 -0.43 7.79 -8.49
N ASN A 42 -1.22 6.82 -8.00
CA ASN A 42 -2.25 6.17 -8.82
C ASN A 42 -3.49 7.07 -8.99
N PRO A 43 -4.35 6.83 -9.99
CA PRO A 43 -5.65 7.46 -10.04
C PRO A 43 -6.53 7.03 -8.87
N CYS A 44 -7.39 7.94 -8.39
CA CYS A 44 -8.35 7.62 -7.34
C CYS A 44 -9.26 6.45 -7.75
N PRO A 45 -9.46 5.44 -6.88
CA PRO A 45 -10.39 4.37 -7.18
C PRO A 45 -11.78 4.94 -7.38
N ARG A 46 -12.41 4.55 -8.48
CA ARG A 46 -13.84 4.76 -8.68
C ARG A 46 -14.56 3.67 -7.89
N PRO A 47 -15.42 4.02 -6.93
CA PRO A 47 -16.24 3.01 -6.26
C PRO A 47 -17.09 2.32 -7.32
N VAL A 48 -17.17 1.00 -7.24
CA VAL A 48 -18.20 0.28 -8.00
C VAL A 48 -19.55 0.66 -7.39
N ALA A 49 -20.57 0.86 -8.24
CA ALA A 49 -21.91 1.16 -7.77
C ALA A 49 -22.35 0.08 -6.76
N PHE A 50 -22.90 0.50 -5.61
CA PHE A 50 -23.47 -0.34 -4.55
C PHE A 50 -22.50 -1.03 -3.56
N HIS A 51 -21.43 -0.35 -3.13
CA HIS A 51 -20.63 -0.84 -2.00
C HIS A 51 -21.09 -0.24 -0.68
N SER A 52 -21.72 -1.06 0.18
CA SER A 52 -21.67 -0.81 1.62
C SER A 52 -20.31 -1.23 2.12
N SER A 53 -19.63 -0.31 2.80
CA SER A 53 -18.31 -0.57 3.39
C SER A 53 -18.30 -0.05 4.81
N SER A 54 -17.79 -0.88 5.71
CA SER A 54 -17.65 -0.55 7.12
C SER A 54 -16.19 -0.22 7.38
N PHE A 55 -15.94 0.84 8.14
CA PHE A 55 -14.59 1.29 8.47
C PHE A 55 -14.46 1.41 9.98
N GLU A 56 -13.41 0.80 10.52
CA GLU A 56 -12.97 1.00 11.90
C GLU A 56 -12.08 2.25 11.94
N VAL A 57 -12.50 3.25 12.69
CA VAL A 57 -11.75 4.49 12.91
C VAL A 57 -11.11 4.45 14.29
N LYS A 58 -9.80 4.74 14.36
CA LYS A 58 -8.99 4.71 15.57
C LYS A 58 -7.85 5.74 15.52
N ASP A 59 -7.12 5.88 16.62
CA ASP A 59 -5.91 6.72 16.72
C ASP A 59 -6.14 8.17 16.25
N CYS A 60 -7.26 8.76 16.66
CA CYS A 60 -7.60 10.13 16.31
C CYS A 60 -6.67 11.13 17.03
N ARG A 61 -6.13 12.08 16.28
CA ARG A 61 -5.31 13.18 16.79
C ARG A 61 -5.75 14.51 16.21
N LEU A 62 -5.64 15.57 17.02
CA LEU A 62 -5.88 16.93 16.57
C LEU A 62 -4.58 17.48 15.97
N VAL A 63 -4.65 17.88 14.70
CA VAL A 63 -3.52 18.43 13.95
C VAL A 63 -3.82 19.88 13.64
N CYS A 64 -3.02 20.78 14.19
CA CYS A 64 -3.15 22.22 14.00
C CYS A 64 -2.03 22.75 13.12
N ARG A 65 -2.39 23.61 12.16
CA ARG A 65 -1.42 24.34 11.33
C ARG A 65 -1.18 25.71 11.94
N GLU A 66 0.03 25.94 12.43
CA GLU A 66 0.46 27.27 12.82
C GLU A 66 0.92 28.03 11.56
N GLU A 67 0.12 28.99 11.11
CA GLU A 67 0.57 29.97 10.13
C GLU A 67 1.63 30.87 10.79
N THR A 68 2.90 30.46 10.70
CA THR A 68 4.00 31.34 11.10
C THR A 68 4.13 32.43 10.04
N SER A 69 3.42 33.55 10.23
CA SER A 69 3.64 34.75 9.44
C SER A 69 4.96 35.38 9.87
N THR A 70 6.08 34.87 9.38
CA THR A 70 7.38 35.52 9.57
C THR A 70 7.37 36.79 8.71
N LYS A 71 6.96 37.91 9.30
CA LYS A 71 7.14 39.24 8.74
C LYS A 71 8.61 39.63 8.86
N GLU A 72 9.48 38.98 8.09
CA GLU A 72 10.84 39.45 7.91
C GLU A 72 10.97 40.17 6.58
N ASN A 73 11.44 41.41 6.66
CA ASN A 73 11.81 42.29 5.55
C ASN A 73 12.99 41.68 4.76
N ALA A 74 12.77 40.55 4.08
CA ALA A 74 13.78 39.86 3.31
C ALA A 74 13.39 39.83 1.83
N THR A 75 14.27 40.42 1.06
CA THR A 75 14.44 40.42 -0.40
C THR A 75 14.00 39.14 -1.12
N GLU A 76 13.43 39.34 -2.30
CA GLU A 76 13.03 38.33 -3.29
C GLU A 76 14.10 37.25 -3.50
N ASP A 77 14.01 36.14 -2.76
CA ASP A 77 14.40 34.82 -3.25
C ASP A 77 13.74 33.74 -2.36
N GLU A 78 12.89 32.92 -3.00
CA GLU A 78 12.26 31.68 -2.51
C GLU A 78 12.09 31.52 -0.98
N VAL A 79 11.04 32.13 -0.43
CA VAL A 79 10.60 31.84 0.95
C VAL A 79 9.95 30.46 0.98
N VAL A 80 10.73 29.45 1.39
CA VAL A 80 10.20 28.13 1.75
C VAL A 80 9.40 28.26 3.04
N LYS A 81 8.07 28.29 2.93
CA LYS A 81 7.17 28.22 4.09
C LYS A 81 7.26 26.83 4.70
N VAL A 82 7.87 26.73 5.89
CA VAL A 82 7.89 25.50 6.66
C VAL A 82 6.70 25.52 7.61
N ASP A 83 5.64 24.80 7.26
CA ASP A 83 4.49 24.63 8.13
C ASP A 83 4.88 23.81 9.37
N ARG A 84 4.77 24.42 10.54
CA ARG A 84 4.91 23.70 11.82
C ARG A 84 3.60 23.02 12.14
N VAL A 85 3.67 21.69 12.24
CA VAL A 85 2.55 20.85 12.61
C VAL A 85 2.60 20.63 14.12
N VAL A 86 1.63 21.19 14.84
CA VAL A 86 1.47 20.96 16.29
C VAL A 86 0.43 19.87 16.50
N ILE A 87 0.83 18.81 17.21
CA ILE A 87 -0.04 17.69 17.58
C ILE A 87 -0.49 17.93 19.02
N SER A 88 -1.80 18.01 19.26
CA SER A 88 -2.37 18.15 20.59
C SER A 88 -2.85 16.81 21.13
N ASP A 89 -2.54 16.52 22.39
CA ASP A 89 -2.97 15.30 23.12
C ASP A 89 -4.42 15.38 23.63
N THR A 90 -5.10 16.51 23.42
CA THR A 90 -6.51 16.68 23.80
C THR A 90 -7.40 15.76 22.97
N ALA A 91 -8.20 14.92 23.63
CA ALA A 91 -9.13 14.01 22.96
C ALA A 91 -10.09 14.80 22.04
N PRO A 92 -10.10 14.50 20.73
CA PRO A 92 -10.91 15.25 19.78
C PRO A 92 -12.41 15.00 20.01
N LEU A 93 -13.19 16.07 19.93
CA LEU A 93 -14.65 16.02 20.06
C LEU A 93 -15.28 15.99 18.66
N MET A 94 -16.00 14.92 18.36
CA MET A 94 -16.76 14.77 17.12
C MET A 94 -18.25 15.03 17.37
N CYS A 95 -18.88 15.75 16.46
CA CYS A 95 -20.30 16.07 16.46
C CYS A 95 -20.99 15.31 15.32
N PHE A 96 -21.82 14.36 15.71
CA PHE A 96 -22.64 13.54 14.82
C PHE A 96 -24.02 14.19 14.69
N ARG A 97 -24.48 14.40 13.45
CA ARG A 97 -25.81 14.94 13.17
C ARG A 97 -26.76 13.80 12.79
N THR A 98 -27.85 13.64 13.51
CA THR A 98 -28.87 12.61 13.21
C THR A 98 -29.79 13.06 12.08
N GLY A 99 -30.57 12.14 11.50
CA GLY A 99 -31.62 12.46 10.52
C GLY A 99 -32.70 13.42 11.05
N SER A 100 -32.92 13.46 12.37
CA SER A 100 -33.85 14.41 13.02
C SER A 100 -33.27 15.81 13.22
N GLY A 101 -31.99 16.02 12.89
CA GLY A 101 -31.27 17.28 13.13
C GLY A 101 -30.72 17.43 14.54
N ASN A 102 -30.79 16.40 15.39
CA ASN A 102 -30.17 16.42 16.70
C ASN A 102 -28.64 16.23 16.57
N HIS A 103 -27.91 16.79 17.52
CA HIS A 103 -26.45 16.70 17.59
C HIS A 103 -26.05 15.79 18.75
N GLU A 104 -25.20 14.81 18.46
CA GLU A 104 -24.60 13.92 19.45
C GLU A 104 -23.09 14.14 19.45
N TYR A 105 -22.54 14.47 20.62
CA TYR A 105 -21.10 14.72 20.77
C TYR A 105 -20.44 13.50 21.39
N ARG A 106 -19.36 13.03 20.77
CA ARG A 106 -18.54 11.92 21.29
C ARG A 106 -17.06 12.29 21.27
N THR A 107 -16.38 11.98 22.35
CA THR A 107 -14.92 12.07 22.46
C THR A 107 -14.31 10.75 22.01
N PHE A 108 -13.29 10.80 21.16
CA PHE A 108 -12.52 9.60 20.79
C PHE A 108 -11.32 9.49 21.71
N ASN A 109 -11.48 8.79 22.84
CA ASN A 109 -10.38 8.51 23.74
C ASN A 109 -10.01 7.03 23.63
N ASN A 110 -9.20 6.68 22.61
CA ASN A 110 -8.82 5.31 22.23
C ASN A 110 -9.97 4.37 21.82
N ASP A 111 -11.21 4.86 21.80
CA ASP A 111 -12.36 4.09 21.35
C ASP A 111 -12.32 3.84 19.84
N ARG A 112 -12.68 2.61 19.47
CA ARG A 112 -12.87 2.20 18.09
C ARG A 112 -14.31 2.49 17.70
N ILE A 113 -14.50 3.27 16.64
CA ILE A 113 -15.84 3.50 16.11
C ILE A 113 -15.94 2.88 14.72
N THR A 114 -16.96 2.06 14.54
CA THR A 114 -17.32 1.51 13.24
C THR A 114 -18.30 2.45 12.55
N LEU A 115 -17.89 2.95 11.39
CA LEU A 115 -18.73 3.75 10.50
C LEU A 115 -19.11 2.87 9.30
N GLU A 116 -20.40 2.69 9.05
CA GLU A 116 -20.93 1.99 7.89
C GLU A 116 -21.50 3.00 6.90
N PHE A 117 -21.01 2.99 5.66
CA PHE A 117 -21.44 3.94 4.65
C PHE A 117 -22.56 3.34 3.79
N ASN A 118 -23.68 4.06 3.73
CA ASN A 118 -24.88 3.62 3.01
C ASN A 118 -24.95 4.16 1.58
N ARG A 119 -24.04 5.06 1.20
CA ARG A 119 -23.97 5.63 -0.15
C ARG A 119 -22.62 5.38 -0.81
N THR A 120 -22.64 5.38 -2.14
CA THR A 120 -21.44 5.35 -2.96
C THR A 120 -20.58 6.59 -2.70
N LEU A 121 -19.34 6.36 -2.30
CA LEU A 121 -18.37 7.41 -1.99
C LEU A 121 -17.90 8.12 -3.27
N GLU A 122 -18.42 9.31 -3.60
CA GLU A 122 -17.92 10.05 -4.75
C GLU A 122 -16.54 10.67 -4.46
N ALA A 123 -15.53 10.32 -5.28
CA ALA A 123 -14.20 10.88 -5.14
C ALA A 123 -14.17 12.32 -5.67
N THR A 124 -13.73 13.25 -4.83
CA THR A 124 -13.31 14.59 -5.24
C THR A 124 -11.79 14.65 -5.25
N HIS A 125 -11.23 15.16 -6.34
CA HIS A 125 -9.80 15.38 -6.46
C HIS A 125 -9.45 16.72 -5.83
N ARG A 126 -8.56 16.72 -4.84
CA ARG A 126 -8.00 17.95 -4.29
C ARG A 126 -6.49 17.79 -4.18
N GLN A 127 -5.78 18.74 -4.76
CA GLN A 127 -4.31 18.76 -4.73
C GLN A 127 -3.88 19.16 -3.33
N SER A 128 -3.04 18.34 -2.69
CA SER A 128 -2.41 18.68 -1.41
C SER A 128 -1.30 19.72 -1.65
N GLU A 129 -0.98 20.51 -0.63
CA GLU A 129 0.14 21.47 -0.65
C GLU A 129 1.49 20.78 -0.93
N SER A 130 1.63 19.51 -0.59
CA SER A 130 2.81 18.69 -0.91
C SER A 130 2.91 18.32 -2.40
N GLY A 131 2.02 18.84 -3.25
CA GLY A 131 1.89 18.47 -4.67
C GLY A 131 1.32 17.07 -4.90
N ARG A 132 1.10 16.29 -3.83
CA ARG A 132 0.50 14.96 -3.90
C ARG A 132 -1.01 15.07 -4.12
N VAL A 133 -1.52 14.32 -5.09
CA VAL A 133 -2.95 14.21 -5.34
C VAL A 133 -3.54 13.30 -4.29
N MET A 134 -4.43 13.82 -3.45
CA MET A 134 -5.18 13.05 -2.45
C MET A 134 -6.61 12.84 -2.94
N CYS A 135 -7.20 11.70 -2.60
CA CYS A 135 -8.58 11.36 -2.96
C CYS A 135 -9.50 11.63 -1.77
N TYR A 136 -10.44 12.57 -1.92
CA TYR A 136 -11.36 12.97 -0.86
C TYR A 136 -12.74 12.40 -1.10
N TYR A 137 -13.25 11.66 -0.13
CA TYR A 137 -14.57 11.03 -0.15
C TYR A 137 -15.42 11.67 0.95
N PRO A 138 -16.20 12.73 0.65
CA PRO A 138 -16.97 13.46 1.64
C PRO A 138 -18.07 12.58 2.25
N GLN A 139 -18.25 12.71 3.57
CA GLN A 139 -19.20 11.88 4.31
C GLN A 139 -20.54 12.58 4.47
N GLN A 140 -21.57 12.05 3.81
CA GLN A 140 -22.92 12.60 3.81
C GLN A 140 -23.93 11.72 4.56
N GLU A 141 -23.82 10.39 4.48
CA GLU A 141 -24.74 9.47 5.16
C GLU A 141 -24.00 8.22 5.61
N PHE A 142 -24.02 7.98 6.92
CA PHE A 142 -23.40 6.81 7.52
C PHE A 142 -24.22 6.32 8.71
N SER A 143 -24.15 5.03 8.98
CA SER A 143 -24.74 4.39 10.15
C SER A 143 -23.66 3.91 11.09
N THR A 144 -23.97 3.97 12.38
CA THR A 144 -23.31 3.16 13.40
C THR A 144 -24.24 2.00 13.76
N VAL A 145 -23.80 1.11 14.66
CA VAL A 145 -24.56 -0.07 15.11
C VAL A 145 -25.99 0.26 15.53
N SER A 146 -26.26 1.47 16.05
CA SER A 146 -27.56 1.83 16.63
C SER A 146 -28.30 2.96 15.91
N THR A 147 -27.62 3.77 15.11
CA THR A 147 -28.17 5.07 14.67
C THR A 147 -27.62 5.49 13.31
N GLN A 148 -28.49 6.13 12.52
CA GLN A 148 -28.14 6.72 11.23
C GLN A 148 -27.86 8.22 11.38
N TYR A 149 -26.76 8.66 10.79
CA TYR A 149 -26.28 10.03 10.81
C TYR A 149 -26.22 10.61 9.40
N THR A 150 -26.51 11.91 9.30
CA THR A 150 -26.53 12.71 8.07
C THR A 150 -25.33 13.64 7.95
N GLY A 151 -24.43 13.61 8.93
CA GLY A 151 -23.24 14.44 8.91
C GLY A 151 -22.34 14.18 10.11
N LEU A 152 -21.05 14.40 9.89
CA LEU A 152 -20.00 14.36 10.88
C LEU A 152 -19.20 15.66 10.77
N THR A 153 -19.08 16.38 11.87
CA THR A 153 -18.25 17.58 11.98
C THR A 153 -17.39 17.46 13.22
N CYS A 154 -16.26 18.15 13.26
CA CYS A 154 -15.35 18.11 14.40
C CYS A 154 -15.24 19.48 15.03
N HIS A 155 -15.25 19.51 16.36
CA HIS A 155 -14.94 20.73 17.07
C HIS A 155 -13.42 20.88 17.12
N ALA A 156 -12.91 21.62 16.14
CA ALA A 156 -11.51 21.95 16.03
C ALA A 156 -11.30 23.41 16.46
N SER A 157 -10.91 23.59 17.72
CA SER A 157 -10.49 24.89 18.26
C SER A 157 -9.01 24.78 18.62
N PRO A 158 -8.11 25.62 18.07
CA PRO A 158 -8.34 26.85 17.27
C PRO A 158 -8.79 26.64 15.80
N PRO A 159 -9.25 27.70 15.10
CA PRO A 159 -9.48 27.66 13.64
C PRO A 159 -8.14 27.33 12.96
N ASN A 160 -8.14 26.42 11.98
CA ASN A 160 -6.96 25.79 11.34
C ASN A 160 -6.47 24.48 11.99
N CYS A 161 -7.29 23.87 12.84
CA CYS A 161 -7.07 22.49 13.25
C CYS A 161 -8.00 21.53 12.48
N GLU A 162 -7.51 20.32 12.22
CA GLU A 162 -8.29 19.21 11.69
C GLU A 162 -8.06 17.98 12.56
N VAL A 163 -9.10 17.17 12.76
CA VAL A 163 -8.99 15.88 13.41
C VAL A 163 -8.63 14.85 12.34
N ILE A 164 -7.50 14.16 12.52
CA ILE A 164 -7.05 13.09 11.64
C ILE A 164 -7.07 11.78 12.42
N CYS A 165 -7.81 10.80 11.91
CA CYS A 165 -7.87 9.45 12.47
C CYS A 165 -7.39 8.42 11.46
N ASN A 166 -6.79 7.34 11.95
CA ASN A 166 -6.52 6.17 11.14
C ASN A 166 -7.82 5.45 10.85
N ALA A 167 -8.07 5.15 9.57
CA ALA A 167 -9.26 4.40 9.19
C ALA A 167 -8.85 3.09 8.50
N THR A 168 -9.40 1.99 8.99
CA THR A 168 -9.17 0.66 8.44
C THR A 168 -10.48 0.06 7.98
N GLU A 169 -10.52 -0.40 6.74
CA GLU A 169 -11.70 -1.08 6.20
C GLU A 169 -11.94 -2.41 6.93
N LEU A 170 -13.13 -2.59 7.50
CA LEU A 170 -13.59 -3.84 8.08
C LEU A 170 -14.12 -4.73 6.96
N VAL A 171 -13.45 -5.86 6.74
CA VAL A 171 -13.76 -6.77 5.64
C VAL A 171 -14.97 -7.65 6.00
N ASN A 172 -16.17 -7.08 5.93
CA ASN A 172 -17.44 -7.81 5.93
C ASN A 172 -18.15 -7.62 4.56
N GLY A 173 -17.44 -7.86 3.46
CA GLY A 173 -18.02 -7.71 2.12
C GLY A 173 -17.00 -7.43 1.01
N THR A 174 -17.46 -6.73 -0.03
CA THR A 174 -16.64 -6.25 -1.14
C THR A 174 -15.70 -5.15 -0.66
N ARG A 175 -14.39 -5.38 -0.77
CA ARG A 175 -13.38 -4.38 -0.37
C ARG A 175 -13.45 -3.15 -1.26
N PHE A 176 -13.65 -1.98 -0.69
CA PHE A 176 -13.41 -0.68 -1.30
C PHE A 176 -11.93 -0.56 -1.70
N LEU A 177 -11.03 -0.98 -0.82
CA LEU A 177 -9.60 -1.11 -1.11
C LEU A 177 -9.29 -2.52 -1.62
N GLN A 178 -9.73 -2.85 -2.84
CA GLN A 178 -9.46 -4.17 -3.43
C GLN A 178 -7.96 -4.46 -3.61
N ARG A 179 -7.13 -3.42 -3.73
CA ARG A 179 -5.68 -3.53 -3.93
C ARG A 179 -4.93 -2.59 -2.99
N PRO A 180 -3.78 -3.02 -2.46
CA PRO A 180 -2.88 -2.10 -1.77
C PRO A 180 -2.46 -1.00 -2.76
N MET A 181 -2.98 0.21 -2.58
CA MET A 181 -2.71 1.36 -3.46
C MET A 181 -1.27 1.83 -3.35
N CYS A 182 -0.70 1.65 -2.18
CA CYS A 182 0.67 2.00 -1.87
C CYS A 182 1.48 0.72 -1.72
N SER A 183 1.97 0.21 -2.86
CA SER A 183 3.05 -0.78 -2.86
C SER A 183 4.26 -0.15 -3.50
N THR A 184 5.29 0.07 -2.71
CA THR A 184 6.60 0.45 -3.23
C THR A 184 7.31 -0.84 -3.61
N VAL A 185 7.32 -1.17 -4.90
CA VAL A 185 8.15 -2.26 -5.40
C VAL A 185 9.59 -1.78 -5.39
N ARG A 186 10.40 -2.28 -4.46
CA ARG A 186 11.83 -1.97 -4.43
C ARG A 186 12.55 -2.86 -5.44
N GLY A 187 13.19 -2.25 -6.44
CA GLY A 187 13.93 -2.93 -7.50
C GLY A 187 13.28 -2.81 -8.87
N ASN A 188 13.97 -3.29 -9.91
CA ASN A 188 13.45 -3.28 -11.27
C ASN A 188 12.82 -4.65 -11.58
N PRO A 189 11.48 -4.79 -11.56
CA PRO A 189 10.82 -6.08 -11.76
C PRO A 189 11.11 -6.67 -13.14
N LYS A 190 11.34 -5.82 -14.16
CA LYS A 190 11.73 -6.28 -15.50
C LYS A 190 13.13 -6.88 -15.48
N LEU A 191 14.08 -6.24 -14.80
CA LEU A 191 15.45 -6.76 -14.70
C LEU A 191 15.47 -8.09 -13.94
N THR A 192 14.76 -8.18 -12.81
CA THR A 192 14.65 -9.43 -12.05
C THR A 192 14.05 -10.56 -12.89
N LEU A 193 13.00 -10.26 -13.67
CA LEU A 193 12.39 -11.20 -14.61
C LEU A 193 13.39 -11.68 -15.67
N TRP A 194 14.09 -10.74 -16.33
CA TRP A 194 15.05 -11.06 -17.39
C TRP A 194 16.27 -11.83 -16.87
N LEU A 195 16.77 -11.46 -15.69
CA LEU A 195 17.87 -12.16 -15.05
C LEU A 195 17.48 -13.60 -14.70
N TYR A 196 16.26 -13.81 -14.18
CA TYR A 196 15.73 -15.15 -13.93
C TYR A 196 15.67 -15.99 -15.22
N PHE A 197 15.10 -15.44 -16.30
CA PHE A 197 15.06 -16.13 -17.59
C PHE A 197 16.46 -16.43 -18.15
N GLY A 198 17.40 -15.48 -18.04
CA GLY A 198 18.76 -15.65 -18.51
C GLY A 198 19.51 -16.76 -17.78
N VAL A 199 19.47 -16.76 -16.44
CA VAL A 199 20.11 -17.80 -15.63
C VAL A 199 19.48 -19.17 -15.90
N ARG A 200 18.15 -19.24 -16.04
CA ARG A 200 17.45 -20.48 -16.37
C ARG A 200 17.86 -21.02 -17.74
N ALA A 201 17.89 -20.16 -18.77
CA ALA A 201 18.30 -20.56 -20.11
C ALA A 201 19.77 -21.03 -20.14
N MET A 202 20.66 -20.36 -19.41
CA MET A 202 22.05 -20.79 -19.26
C MET A 202 22.16 -22.16 -18.59
N ALA A 203 21.39 -22.42 -17.54
CA ALA A 203 21.39 -23.71 -16.86
C ALA A 203 20.95 -24.84 -17.82
N GLU A 204 19.88 -24.62 -18.58
CA GLU A 204 19.39 -25.59 -19.57
C GLU A 204 20.41 -25.83 -20.70
N MET A 205 21.05 -24.78 -21.22
CA MET A 205 22.10 -24.89 -22.24
C MET A 205 23.36 -25.61 -21.72
N LEU A 206 23.83 -25.26 -20.52
CA LEU A 206 25.02 -25.89 -19.93
C LEU A 206 24.80 -27.37 -19.65
N SER A 207 23.62 -27.76 -19.17
CA SER A 207 23.26 -29.17 -18.99
C SER A 207 23.28 -29.93 -20.31
N ALA A 208 22.73 -29.36 -21.39
CA ALA A 208 22.78 -29.99 -22.71
C ALA A 208 24.22 -30.17 -23.21
N ILE A 209 25.05 -29.12 -23.10
CA ILE A 209 26.47 -29.16 -23.50
C ILE A 209 27.26 -30.20 -22.69
N LEU A 210 27.04 -30.29 -21.38
CA LEU A 210 27.71 -31.25 -20.51
C LEU A 210 27.40 -32.71 -20.91
N VAL A 211 26.14 -33.01 -21.23
CA VAL A 211 25.74 -34.34 -21.70
C VAL A 211 26.42 -34.68 -23.03
N SER A 212 26.43 -33.74 -23.98
CA SER A 212 27.11 -33.94 -25.27
C SER A 212 28.63 -34.13 -25.11
N LEU A 213 29.27 -33.37 -24.21
CA LEU A 213 30.70 -33.54 -23.90
C LEU A 213 30.99 -34.90 -23.26
N LEU A 214 30.15 -35.35 -22.32
CA LEU A 214 30.27 -36.67 -21.70
C LEU A 214 30.17 -37.79 -22.74
N GLU A 215 29.24 -37.70 -23.69
CA GLU A 215 29.10 -38.66 -24.78
C GLU A 215 30.32 -38.66 -25.72
N ALA A 216 30.82 -37.48 -26.09
CA ALA A 216 32.02 -37.37 -26.89
C ALA A 216 33.26 -37.97 -26.19
N VAL A 217 33.44 -37.69 -24.90
CA VAL A 217 34.52 -38.28 -24.09
C VAL A 217 34.38 -39.80 -24.01
N ALA A 218 33.16 -40.32 -23.83
CA ALA A 218 32.91 -41.75 -23.82
C ALA A 218 33.33 -42.42 -25.14
N LEU A 219 32.95 -41.83 -26.29
CA LEU A 219 33.31 -42.35 -27.61
C LEU A 219 34.82 -42.32 -27.85
N THR A 220 35.50 -41.23 -27.47
CA THR A 220 36.96 -41.13 -27.63
C THR A 220 37.71 -42.14 -26.76
N MET A 221 37.25 -42.39 -25.53
CA MET A 221 37.83 -43.42 -24.65
C MET A 221 37.68 -44.83 -25.23
N VAL A 222 36.51 -45.18 -25.77
CA VAL A 222 36.27 -46.48 -26.42
C VAL A 222 37.23 -46.67 -27.60
N HIS A 223 37.45 -45.63 -28.40
CA HIS A 223 38.34 -45.68 -29.55
C HIS A 223 39.82 -45.83 -29.14
N GLN A 224 40.28 -45.13 -28.10
CA GLN A 224 41.69 -45.16 -27.70
C GLN A 224 42.11 -46.47 -27.00
N TYR A 225 41.22 -47.10 -26.23
CA TYR A 225 41.58 -48.23 -25.35
C TYR A 225 41.16 -49.62 -25.85
N LYS A 226 40.89 -49.79 -27.16
CA LYS A 226 40.51 -51.08 -27.79
C LYS A 226 39.47 -51.87 -26.97
N GLY A 227 38.32 -51.25 -26.73
CA GLY A 227 37.05 -51.93 -26.42
C GLY A 227 36.86 -52.42 -24.98
N ASP A 228 37.82 -53.14 -24.39
CA ASP A 228 37.56 -53.87 -23.14
C ASP A 228 37.92 -53.06 -21.89
N TYR A 229 39.06 -52.35 -21.90
CA TYR A 229 39.49 -51.52 -20.75
C TYR A 229 38.63 -50.26 -20.57
N GLY A 230 38.05 -49.75 -21.67
CA GLY A 230 37.16 -48.59 -21.65
C GLY A 230 35.80 -48.89 -21.01
N ARG A 231 35.27 -50.11 -21.20
CA ARG A 231 33.96 -50.50 -20.64
C ARG A 231 34.01 -50.71 -19.14
N GLU A 232 35.05 -51.34 -18.59
CA GLU A 232 35.20 -51.53 -17.14
C GLU A 232 35.32 -50.21 -16.38
N LYS A 233 36.08 -49.24 -16.90
CA LYS A 233 36.21 -47.92 -16.27
C LYS A 233 34.94 -47.07 -16.36
N MET A 234 34.16 -47.22 -17.43
CA MET A 234 32.93 -46.44 -17.61
C MET A 234 31.81 -46.90 -16.68
N PHE A 235 31.71 -48.20 -16.37
CA PHE A 235 30.77 -48.73 -15.38
C PHE A 235 31.22 -48.54 -13.93
N GLY A 236 32.50 -48.23 -13.68
CA GLY A 236 33.01 -47.94 -12.34
C GLY A 236 32.86 -46.47 -11.88
N LEU A 237 32.53 -45.55 -12.80
CA LEU A 237 32.41 -44.10 -12.53
C LEU A 237 30.95 -43.61 -12.51
N LEU A 238 30.01 -44.45 -12.93
CA LEU A 238 28.56 -44.19 -12.99
C LEU A 238 27.88 -44.81 -11.77
#